data_AF-A0A1Y3Y2C0-F1
#
_entry.id   AF-A0A1Y3Y2C0-F1
#
_cell.length_a   1.000
_cell.length_b   1.000
_cell.length_c   1.000
_cell.angle_alpha   90.00
_cell.angle_beta   90.00
_cell.angle_gamma   90.00
#
_symmetry.space_group_name_H-M   'P 1'
#
loop_
_entity.id
_entity.type
_entity.pdbx_description
1 polymer ?
#
loop_
_entity_poly.entity_id
_entity_poly.type
_entity_poly.pdbx_seq_one_letter_code
_entity_poly.pdbx_strand_id
1 'polypeptide(L)'
;MQKGKYYRMRKELVWGAGILAALLLFFTAFGKMKDTADMLQQEEFTSMEYKELPAVQSELSDSEGCYLCGTAKESLMGYFRQFDDLGIISVNQWYVLDFGILPHEEDGADTSGTRTAMTGTGEGGDFFSSTQTPSRGISKVKVSYGEDSILDVEKAKTILCQDCLDKLLAVMETYGPEGEEPKPRDLCLVDFQTLELYSLQEQHASYYIRDYYVRLDQTEDGMEVEAVYAPERK
;
A
#
# COMPACT_ATOMS: atom_id res chain seq x y z
N MET A 1 -74.78 24.27 -11.85
CA MET A 1 -73.39 24.04 -12.31
C MET A 1 -72.51 25.19 -11.81
N GLN A 2 -71.22 24.90 -11.62
CA GLN A 2 -70.29 25.43 -10.60
C GLN A 2 -70.13 26.96 -10.45
N LYS A 3 -70.03 27.41 -9.19
CA LYS A 3 -69.52 28.74 -8.79
C LYS A 3 -67.98 28.74 -8.88
N GLY A 4 -67.42 29.49 -9.81
CA GLY A 4 -66.01 29.87 -9.76
C GLY A 4 -65.82 31.10 -8.86
N LYS A 5 -65.22 30.92 -7.68
CA LYS A 5 -64.75 32.06 -6.87
C LYS A 5 -63.41 32.53 -7.43
N TYR A 6 -63.40 33.66 -8.12
CA TYR A 6 -62.16 34.30 -8.59
C TYR A 6 -61.55 35.16 -7.48
N TYR A 7 -60.31 34.87 -7.09
CA TYR A 7 -59.53 35.69 -6.17
C TYR A 7 -58.83 36.82 -6.96
N ARG A 8 -59.16 38.09 -6.69
CA ARG A 8 -58.41 39.27 -7.20
C ARG A 8 -57.23 39.53 -6.26
N MET A 9 -56.09 38.92 -6.54
CA MET A 9 -54.84 39.26 -5.84
C MET A 9 -54.38 40.66 -6.28
N ARG A 10 -53.96 41.52 -5.32
CA ARG A 10 -53.38 42.83 -5.64
C ARG A 10 -52.08 42.62 -6.42
N LYS A 11 -51.91 43.37 -7.51
CA LYS A 11 -50.75 43.27 -8.40
C LYS A 11 -49.43 43.41 -7.62
N GLU A 12 -49.40 44.29 -6.62
CA GLU A 12 -48.25 44.47 -5.71
C GLU A 12 -47.81 43.20 -4.97
N LEU A 13 -48.74 42.32 -4.58
CA LEU A 13 -48.43 41.06 -3.91
C LEU A 13 -47.80 40.04 -4.86
N VAL A 14 -48.22 40.05 -6.13
CA VAL A 14 -47.68 39.15 -7.16
C VAL A 14 -46.27 39.57 -7.56
N TRP A 15 -46.05 40.89 -7.70
CA TRP A 15 -44.73 41.44 -8.01
C TRP A 15 -43.76 41.26 -6.84
N GLY A 16 -44.21 41.48 -5.60
CA GLY A 16 -43.42 41.21 -4.40
C GLY A 16 -43.02 39.75 -4.25
N ALA A 17 -43.94 38.81 -4.50
CA ALA A 17 -43.63 37.38 -4.45
C ALA A 17 -42.62 36.95 -5.53
N GLY A 18 -42.71 37.54 -6.74
CA GLY A 18 -41.76 37.28 -7.82
C GLY A 18 -40.34 37.74 -7.49
N ILE A 19 -40.19 38.93 -6.90
CA ILE A 19 -38.88 39.45 -6.47
C ILE A 19 -38.28 38.59 -5.36
N LEU A 20 -39.09 38.16 -4.40
CA LEU A 20 -38.63 37.32 -3.29
C LEU A 20 -38.15 35.94 -3.79
N ALA A 21 -38.86 35.35 -4.74
CA ALA A 21 -38.45 34.10 -5.37
C ALA A 21 -37.15 34.25 -6.17
N ALA A 22 -36.97 35.35 -6.90
CA ALA A 22 -35.73 35.63 -7.62
C ALA A 22 -34.55 35.79 -6.67
N LEU A 23 -34.71 36.49 -5.54
CA LEU A 23 -33.66 36.64 -4.54
C LEU A 23 -33.25 35.29 -3.94
N LEU A 24 -34.20 34.41 -3.61
CA LEU A 24 -33.91 33.07 -3.10
C LEU A 24 -33.15 32.20 -4.11
N LEU A 25 -33.47 32.30 -5.40
CA LEU A 25 -32.73 31.62 -6.47
C LEU A 25 -31.31 32.18 -6.61
N PHE A 26 -31.13 33.50 -6.48
CA PHE A 26 -29.81 34.12 -6.50
C PHE A 26 -28.96 33.67 -5.31
N PHE A 27 -29.51 33.65 -4.09
CA PHE A 27 -28.78 33.20 -2.89
C PHE A 27 -28.38 31.72 -2.97
N THR A 28 -29.24 30.85 -3.50
CA THR A 28 -28.92 29.42 -3.67
C THR A 28 -27.88 29.19 -4.77
N ALA A 29 -27.95 29.94 -5.88
CA ALA A 29 -26.93 29.89 -6.94
C ALA A 29 -25.58 30.45 -6.46
N PHE A 30 -25.58 31.57 -5.72
CA PHE A 30 -24.37 32.13 -5.11
C PHE A 30 -23.78 31.22 -4.04
N GLY A 31 -24.62 30.59 -3.21
CA GLY A 31 -24.19 29.57 -2.25
C GLY A 31 -23.49 28.42 -2.96
N LYS A 32 -24.11 27.84 -4.00
CA LYS A 32 -23.47 26.76 -4.78
C LYS A 32 -22.20 27.18 -5.49
N MET A 33 -22.14 28.39 -6.05
CA MET A 33 -20.91 28.91 -6.66
C MET A 33 -19.81 29.12 -5.62
N LYS A 34 -20.16 29.59 -4.42
CA LYS A 34 -19.20 29.73 -3.32
C LYS A 34 -18.73 28.38 -2.81
N ASP A 35 -19.63 27.41 -2.64
CA ASP A 35 -19.27 26.04 -2.25
C ASP A 35 -18.36 25.38 -3.29
N THR A 36 -18.65 25.58 -4.58
CA THR A 36 -17.81 25.07 -5.68
C THR A 36 -16.48 25.82 -5.77
N ALA A 37 -16.45 27.12 -5.48
CA ALA A 37 -15.23 27.92 -5.46
C ALA A 37 -14.35 27.62 -4.24
N ASP A 38 -14.94 27.38 -3.07
CA ASP A 38 -14.23 26.93 -1.86
C ASP A 38 -13.70 25.49 -2.08
N MET A 39 -14.45 24.61 -2.77
CA MET A 39 -14.00 23.26 -3.18
C MET A 39 -12.85 23.31 -4.21
N LEU A 40 -12.86 24.26 -5.15
CA LEU A 40 -11.76 24.50 -6.09
C LEU A 40 -10.54 25.19 -5.44
N GLN A 41 -10.74 25.96 -4.37
CA GLN A 41 -9.64 26.56 -3.59
C GLN A 41 -8.99 25.58 -2.62
N GLN A 42 -9.66 24.50 -2.25
CA GLN A 42 -9.14 23.46 -1.37
C GLN A 42 -8.34 22.36 -2.09
N GLU A 43 -8.08 22.50 -3.39
CA GLU A 43 -6.87 21.92 -3.99
C GLU A 43 -5.72 22.93 -3.79
N GLU A 44 -5.36 23.16 -2.53
CA GLU A 44 -4.07 23.76 -2.23
C GLU A 44 -3.03 22.76 -2.77
N PHE A 45 -2.32 23.15 -3.84
CA PHE A 45 -1.28 22.32 -4.43
C PHE A 45 -0.19 22.11 -3.39
N THR A 46 -0.32 21.04 -2.60
CA THR A 46 0.72 20.60 -1.67
C THR A 46 1.90 20.18 -2.53
N SER A 47 3.00 20.94 -2.45
CA SER A 47 4.23 20.55 -3.13
C SER A 47 4.68 19.19 -2.60
N MET A 48 4.93 18.26 -3.53
CA MET A 48 5.42 16.92 -3.22
C MET A 48 6.92 16.87 -3.46
N GLU A 49 7.66 16.26 -2.55
CA GLU A 49 9.10 16.03 -2.69
C GLU A 49 9.43 14.55 -2.54
N TYR A 50 10.52 14.15 -3.21
CA TYR A 50 11.14 12.84 -3.04
C TYR A 50 11.92 12.83 -1.73
N LYS A 51 11.77 11.75 -0.95
CA LYS A 51 12.36 11.62 0.38
C LYS A 51 13.06 10.29 0.54
N GLU A 52 14.33 10.37 0.89
CA GLU A 52 15.13 9.23 1.33
C GLU A 52 15.17 9.20 2.86
N LEU A 53 15.27 7.99 3.41
CA LEU A 53 15.56 7.86 4.83
C LEU A 53 17.03 8.22 5.10
N PRO A 54 17.33 8.88 6.23
CA PRO A 54 18.70 9.17 6.60
C PRO A 54 19.48 7.87 6.83
N ALA A 55 20.77 7.89 6.48
CA ALA A 55 21.65 6.78 6.81
C ALA A 55 21.75 6.59 8.33
N VAL A 56 21.56 5.35 8.78
CA VAL A 56 21.66 4.97 10.20
C VAL A 56 22.66 3.83 10.39
N GLN A 57 23.18 3.67 11.60
CA GLN A 57 24.09 2.59 11.94
C GLN A 57 23.34 1.43 12.60
N SER A 58 23.65 0.22 12.16
CA SER A 58 23.18 -1.01 12.77
C SER A 58 23.70 -1.14 14.21
N GLU A 59 22.84 -1.63 15.10
CA GLU A 59 23.18 -1.99 16.48
C GLU A 59 23.53 -3.47 16.63
N LEU A 60 23.33 -4.24 15.55
CA LEU A 60 23.66 -5.65 15.50
C LEU A 60 25.17 -5.84 15.36
N SER A 61 25.81 -6.18 16.47
CA SER A 61 27.27 -6.39 16.51
C SER A 61 27.76 -7.62 15.73
N ASP A 62 26.92 -8.65 15.59
CA ASP A 62 27.27 -9.91 14.93
C ASP A 62 26.39 -10.12 13.69
N SER A 63 27.01 -10.14 12.51
CA SER A 63 26.33 -10.36 11.24
C SER A 63 25.66 -11.74 11.14
N GLU A 64 26.12 -12.76 11.89
CA GLU A 64 25.43 -14.06 11.92
C GLU A 64 24.02 -13.95 12.51
N GLY A 65 23.79 -12.98 13.41
CA GLY A 65 22.48 -12.66 13.96
C GLY A 65 21.56 -11.90 13.02
N CYS A 66 22.01 -11.57 11.79
CA CYS A 66 21.21 -10.76 10.87
C CYS A 66 19.97 -11.51 10.42
N TYR A 67 18.82 -10.86 10.52
CA TYR A 67 17.56 -11.49 10.19
C TYR A 67 17.40 -11.70 8.67
N LEU A 68 17.96 -10.83 7.83
CA LEU A 68 17.88 -10.96 6.37
C LEU A 68 18.90 -11.95 5.79
N CYS A 69 20.20 -11.82 6.12
CA CYS A 69 21.29 -12.61 5.52
C CYS A 69 21.95 -13.62 6.47
N GLY A 70 21.75 -13.49 7.79
CA GLY A 70 22.36 -14.34 8.80
C GLY A 70 21.59 -15.66 9.02
N THR A 71 21.77 -16.24 10.20
CA THR A 71 21.24 -17.55 10.61
C THR A 71 20.37 -17.47 11.88
N ALA A 72 19.89 -16.29 12.24
CA ALA A 72 18.93 -16.13 13.34
C ALA A 72 17.70 -17.02 13.10
N LYS A 73 17.36 -17.85 14.09
CA LYS A 73 16.26 -18.84 13.93
C LYS A 73 14.91 -18.15 13.92
N GLU A 74 14.81 -17.08 14.69
CA GLU A 74 13.65 -16.21 14.84
C GLU A 74 13.27 -15.54 13.52
N SER A 75 14.23 -15.33 12.61
CA SER A 75 13.95 -14.64 11.35
C SER A 75 13.26 -15.52 10.32
N LEU A 76 13.35 -16.84 10.47
CA LEU A 76 12.94 -17.86 9.49
C LEU A 76 13.56 -17.70 8.09
N MET A 77 14.46 -16.75 7.85
CA MET A 77 14.97 -16.52 6.49
C MET A 77 15.79 -17.69 5.96
N GLY A 78 16.45 -18.46 6.83
CA GLY A 78 17.13 -19.68 6.43
C GLY A 78 16.18 -20.74 5.84
N TYR A 79 14.89 -20.72 6.18
CA TYR A 79 13.86 -21.56 5.56
C TYR A 79 13.51 -21.02 4.17
N PHE A 80 13.15 -19.74 4.06
CA PHE A 80 12.68 -19.16 2.80
C PHE A 80 13.73 -19.12 1.68
N ARG A 81 15.01 -18.93 2.02
CA ARG A 81 16.13 -18.93 1.05
C ARG A 81 16.31 -20.26 0.29
N GLN A 82 15.66 -21.33 0.73
CA GLN A 82 15.70 -22.62 0.06
C GLN A 82 14.78 -22.66 -1.17
N PHE A 83 13.84 -21.72 -1.28
CA PHE A 83 12.88 -21.67 -2.38
C PHE A 83 13.33 -20.69 -3.45
N ASP A 84 13.14 -21.09 -4.71
CA ASP A 84 13.19 -20.17 -5.84
C ASP A 84 11.86 -19.43 -5.94
N ASP A 85 11.68 -18.43 -5.08
CA ASP A 85 10.44 -17.66 -4.99
C ASP A 85 10.71 -16.23 -4.53
N LEU A 86 9.67 -15.42 -4.59
CA LEU A 86 9.63 -14.06 -4.05
C LEU A 86 8.73 -14.01 -2.81
N GLY A 87 8.85 -12.93 -2.03
CA GLY A 87 7.98 -12.71 -0.88
C GLY A 87 7.93 -11.27 -0.41
N ILE A 88 7.11 -11.02 0.60
CA ILE A 88 7.02 -9.72 1.29
C ILE A 88 7.57 -9.88 2.70
N ILE A 89 8.35 -8.90 3.13
CA ILE A 89 8.78 -8.75 4.52
C ILE A 89 8.03 -7.56 5.13
N SER A 90 7.31 -7.79 6.23
CA SER A 90 6.90 -6.75 7.18
C SER A 90 7.99 -6.63 8.22
N VAL A 91 8.69 -5.49 8.20
CA VAL A 91 9.93 -5.29 8.96
C VAL A 91 9.63 -5.07 10.43
N ASN A 92 8.56 -4.34 10.77
CA ASN A 92 8.29 -3.95 12.16
C ASN A 92 7.98 -5.15 13.06
N GLN A 93 7.26 -6.14 12.52
CA GLN A 93 6.90 -7.38 13.20
C GLN A 93 7.82 -8.54 12.81
N TRP A 94 8.72 -8.31 11.85
CA TRP A 94 9.51 -9.33 11.16
C TRP A 94 8.68 -10.55 10.74
N TYR A 95 7.73 -10.32 9.85
CA TYR A 95 6.94 -11.38 9.23
C TYR A 95 7.32 -11.53 7.76
N VAL A 96 7.51 -12.77 7.33
CA VAL A 96 7.89 -13.09 5.95
C VAL A 96 6.76 -13.91 5.34
N LEU A 97 6.22 -13.41 4.23
CA LEU A 97 5.23 -14.12 3.43
C LEU A 97 5.87 -14.53 2.10
N ASP A 98 5.92 -15.83 1.83
CA ASP A 98 6.27 -16.34 0.51
C ASP A 98 5.08 -16.28 -0.44
N PHE A 99 5.35 -16.04 -1.72
CA PHE A 99 4.31 -15.96 -2.72
C PHE A 99 3.78 -17.33 -3.15
N GLY A 100 4.56 -18.41 -3.02
CA GLY A 100 4.18 -19.72 -3.52
C GLY A 100 3.85 -19.67 -5.01
N ILE A 101 4.63 -18.91 -5.80
CA ILE A 101 4.35 -18.71 -7.23
C ILE A 101 4.43 -20.05 -7.96
N LEU A 102 5.48 -20.81 -7.67
CA LEU A 102 5.73 -22.14 -8.21
C LEU A 102 5.59 -23.19 -7.10
N PRO A 103 5.35 -24.46 -7.46
CA PRO A 103 5.26 -25.51 -6.46
C PRO A 103 6.63 -25.81 -5.85
N HIS A 104 6.71 -25.84 -4.52
CA HIS A 104 7.91 -26.28 -3.80
C HIS A 104 8.11 -27.79 -3.99
N GLU A 105 9.32 -28.24 -4.32
CA GLU A 105 9.61 -29.66 -4.64
C GLU A 105 9.34 -30.62 -3.46
N GLU A 106 9.51 -30.14 -2.22
CA GLU A 106 9.31 -30.94 -1.00
C GLU A 106 7.85 -31.11 -0.58
N ASP A 107 6.92 -30.35 -1.17
CA ASP A 107 5.59 -30.21 -0.56
C ASP A 107 4.80 -31.52 -0.49
N GLY A 108 5.04 -32.49 -1.38
CA GLY A 108 4.29 -33.78 -1.44
C GLY A 108 2.76 -33.65 -1.52
N ALA A 109 2.27 -32.42 -1.51
CA ALA A 109 0.92 -31.97 -1.39
C ALA A 109 0.40 -31.67 -2.79
N ASP A 110 -0.90 -31.83 -2.96
CA ASP A 110 -1.55 -31.59 -4.24
C ASP A 110 -1.34 -30.13 -4.68
N THR A 111 -0.45 -29.92 -5.65
CA THR A 111 -0.13 -28.61 -6.24
C THR A 111 -1.15 -28.19 -7.28
N SER A 112 -2.17 -29.03 -7.54
CA SER A 112 -3.23 -28.75 -8.51
C SER A 112 -4.27 -27.73 -8.02
N GLY A 113 -4.33 -27.48 -6.71
CA GLY A 113 -5.29 -26.60 -6.08
C GLY A 113 -4.83 -25.15 -5.89
N THR A 114 -5.80 -24.26 -5.68
CA THR A 114 -5.58 -22.90 -5.16
C THR A 114 -5.46 -22.96 -3.64
N ARG A 115 -4.44 -22.30 -3.08
CA ARG A 115 -4.21 -22.18 -1.63
C ARG A 115 -4.54 -20.75 -1.20
N THR A 116 -5.37 -20.59 -0.18
CA THR A 116 -5.71 -19.28 0.39
C THR A 116 -5.34 -19.27 1.86
N ALA A 117 -4.64 -18.23 2.29
CA ALA A 117 -4.27 -18.02 3.69
C ALA A 117 -4.55 -16.58 4.09
N MET A 118 -4.85 -16.39 5.38
CA MET A 118 -5.07 -15.09 5.99
C MET A 118 -4.29 -15.03 7.28
N THR A 119 -3.44 -14.01 7.45
CA THR A 119 -2.52 -13.88 8.58
C THR A 119 -2.43 -12.43 9.02
N GLY A 120 -2.64 -12.17 10.31
CA GLY A 120 -2.24 -10.89 10.94
C GLY A 120 -0.87 -11.03 11.58
N THR A 121 -0.04 -9.98 11.52
CA THR A 121 1.34 -10.02 12.05
C THR A 121 1.46 -9.70 13.54
N GLY A 122 0.35 -9.34 14.20
CA GLY A 122 0.30 -9.07 15.63
C GLY A 122 -0.63 -7.91 15.97
N GLU A 123 -0.58 -7.45 17.22
CA GLU A 123 -1.25 -6.21 17.63
C GLU A 123 -0.63 -5.03 16.88
N GLY A 124 -1.47 -4.13 16.34
CA GLY A 124 -1.03 -2.99 15.53
C GLY A 124 -0.48 -3.33 14.13
N GLY A 125 -0.21 -4.61 13.85
CA GLY A 125 0.42 -5.06 12.61
C GLY A 125 -0.52 -5.22 11.41
N ASP A 126 0.10 -5.47 10.26
CA ASP A 126 -0.59 -5.65 8.99
C ASP A 126 -1.36 -6.98 8.90
N PHE A 127 -2.35 -6.98 8.01
CA PHE A 127 -3.14 -8.17 7.69
C PHE A 127 -2.93 -8.59 6.24
N PHE A 128 -2.47 -9.82 6.07
CA PHE A 128 -2.19 -10.43 4.78
C PHE A 128 -3.30 -11.42 4.40
N SER A 129 -3.73 -11.36 3.15
CA SER A 129 -4.63 -12.33 2.53
C SER A 129 -4.01 -12.79 1.22
N SER A 130 -3.46 -14.01 1.20
CA SER A 130 -2.81 -14.58 0.02
C SER A 130 -3.71 -15.59 -0.69
N THR A 131 -3.61 -15.64 -2.02
CA THR A 131 -4.22 -16.65 -2.88
C THR A 131 -3.17 -17.09 -3.89
N GLN A 132 -2.65 -18.29 -3.70
CA GLN A 132 -1.58 -18.89 -4.46
C GLN A 132 -2.16 -19.95 -5.40
N THR A 133 -1.79 -19.93 -6.67
CA THR A 133 -2.15 -20.95 -7.67
C THR A 133 -0.88 -21.45 -8.35
N PRO A 134 -0.09 -22.31 -7.68
CA PRO A 134 1.23 -22.72 -8.15
C PRO A 134 1.21 -23.40 -9.52
N SER A 135 0.17 -24.19 -9.81
CA SER A 135 -0.03 -24.85 -11.11
C SER A 135 -0.17 -23.88 -12.29
N ARG A 136 -0.42 -22.60 -12.03
CA ARG A 136 -0.51 -21.52 -13.02
C ARG A 136 0.63 -20.51 -12.90
N GLY A 137 1.53 -20.65 -11.94
CA GLY A 137 2.60 -19.67 -11.73
C GLY A 137 2.05 -18.33 -11.25
N ILE A 138 0.98 -18.28 -10.46
CA ILE A 138 0.31 -17.03 -10.07
C ILE A 138 0.15 -16.98 -8.56
N SER A 139 0.51 -15.84 -7.96
CA SER A 139 0.20 -15.50 -6.58
C SER A 139 -0.42 -14.12 -6.48
N LYS A 140 -1.40 -13.97 -5.60
CA LYS A 140 -2.03 -12.69 -5.27
C LYS A 140 -1.98 -12.50 -3.77
N VAL A 141 -1.50 -11.35 -3.33
CA VAL A 141 -1.43 -10.98 -1.92
C VAL A 141 -2.11 -9.64 -1.74
N LYS A 142 -3.11 -9.60 -0.87
CA LYS A 142 -3.68 -8.36 -0.38
C LYS A 142 -3.11 -8.08 1.00
N VAL A 143 -2.64 -6.86 1.21
CA VAL A 143 -2.18 -6.36 2.51
C VAL A 143 -3.11 -5.23 2.93
N SER A 144 -3.69 -5.33 4.12
CA SER A 144 -4.35 -4.23 4.80
C SER A 144 -3.41 -3.67 5.85
N TYR A 145 -3.17 -2.36 5.79
CA TYR A 145 -2.21 -1.70 6.69
C TYR A 145 -2.74 -1.62 8.12
N GLY A 146 -1.90 -1.99 9.07
CA GLY A 146 -2.12 -1.82 10.50
C GLY A 146 -1.77 -0.40 10.98
N GLU A 147 -2.02 -0.16 12.26
CA GLU A 147 -1.66 1.11 12.94
C GLU A 147 -0.14 1.33 12.95
N ASP A 148 0.65 0.24 13.05
CA ASP A 148 2.11 0.24 13.08
C ASP A 148 2.74 -0.03 11.70
N SER A 149 2.03 0.27 10.61
CA SER A 149 2.49 0.01 9.23
C SER A 149 3.56 0.97 8.72
N ILE A 150 3.96 1.98 9.50
CA ILE A 150 5.05 2.89 9.16
C ILE A 150 6.36 2.33 9.71
N LEU A 151 7.41 2.29 8.89
CA LEU A 151 8.70 1.69 9.24
C LEU A 151 9.28 2.27 10.53
N ASP A 152 9.57 1.38 11.49
CA ASP A 152 10.31 1.67 12.71
C ASP A 152 11.79 1.31 12.49
N VAL A 153 12.58 2.33 12.12
CA VAL A 153 14.01 2.19 11.84
C VAL A 153 14.78 1.74 13.08
N GLU A 154 14.33 2.09 14.29
CA GLU A 154 14.97 1.67 15.53
C GLU A 154 14.86 0.15 15.72
N LYS A 155 13.71 -0.45 15.41
CA LYS A 155 13.60 -1.92 15.37
C LYS A 155 14.52 -2.52 14.30
N ALA A 156 14.51 -1.99 13.09
CA ALA A 156 15.31 -2.53 11.98
C ALA A 156 16.83 -2.56 12.30
N LYS A 157 17.34 -1.51 12.97
CA LYS A 157 18.76 -1.41 13.39
C LYS A 157 19.19 -2.54 14.33
N THR A 158 18.27 -3.08 15.12
CA THR A 158 18.58 -4.14 16.11
C THR A 158 18.67 -5.53 15.50
N ILE A 159 18.06 -5.76 14.32
CA ILE A 159 17.92 -7.08 13.71
C ILE A 159 18.65 -7.25 12.37
N LEU A 160 19.06 -6.15 11.72
CA LEU A 160 19.78 -6.18 10.46
C LEU A 160 21.24 -5.77 10.65
N CYS A 161 22.18 -6.49 10.01
CA CYS A 161 23.55 -6.00 9.86
C CYS A 161 23.58 -4.76 8.95
N GLN A 162 24.69 -4.00 8.97
CA GLN A 162 24.80 -2.74 8.23
C GLN A 162 24.45 -2.88 6.74
N ASP A 163 25.01 -3.86 6.04
CA ASP A 163 24.76 -4.05 4.60
C ASP A 163 23.27 -4.30 4.29
N CYS A 164 22.58 -5.07 5.15
CA CYS A 164 21.16 -5.37 4.97
C CYS A 164 20.27 -4.19 5.37
N LEU A 165 20.68 -3.43 6.39
CA LEU A 165 20.01 -2.21 6.80
C LEU A 165 20.10 -1.15 5.70
N ASP A 166 21.27 -0.96 5.09
CA ASP A 166 21.47 -0.03 3.98
C ASP A 166 20.61 -0.42 2.77
N LYS A 167 20.55 -1.72 2.43
CA LYS A 167 19.64 -2.23 1.40
C LYS A 167 18.18 -1.93 1.71
N LEU A 168 17.76 -2.11 2.96
CA LEU A 168 16.39 -1.83 3.37
C LEU A 168 16.06 -0.34 3.21
N LEU A 169 16.90 0.55 3.74
CA LEU A 169 16.66 1.99 3.69
C LEU A 169 16.62 2.51 2.24
N ALA A 170 17.42 1.92 1.36
CA ALA A 170 17.48 2.25 -0.06
C ALA A 170 16.21 1.88 -0.86
N VAL A 171 15.30 1.08 -0.30
CA VAL A 171 14.00 0.71 -0.92
C VAL A 171 12.79 1.30 -0.18
N MET A 172 13.04 2.17 0.80
CA MET A 172 12.05 2.82 1.65
C MET A 172 11.89 4.30 1.29
N GLU A 173 12.29 4.68 0.07
CA GLU A 173 12.08 6.01 -0.46
C GLU A 173 10.59 6.29 -0.71
N THR A 174 10.16 7.52 -0.44
CA THR A 174 8.75 7.92 -0.57
C THR A 174 8.61 9.27 -1.26
N TYR A 175 7.41 9.55 -1.76
CA TYR A 175 6.99 10.88 -2.17
C TYR A 175 5.98 11.41 -1.17
N GLY A 176 6.21 12.60 -0.62
CA GLY A 176 5.31 13.19 0.38
C GLY A 176 5.33 14.71 0.39
N PRO A 177 4.42 15.35 1.16
CA PRO A 177 4.35 16.81 1.29
C PRO A 177 5.68 17.43 1.72
N GLU A 178 6.07 18.53 1.09
CA GLU A 178 7.32 19.25 1.39
C GLU A 178 7.38 19.64 2.88
N GLY A 179 8.51 19.33 3.53
CA GLY A 179 8.75 19.69 4.94
C GLY A 179 8.16 18.72 5.97
N GLU A 180 7.41 17.70 5.56
CA GLU A 180 7.08 16.57 6.43
C GLU A 180 8.21 15.54 6.49
N GLU A 181 8.26 14.73 7.54
CA GLU A 181 9.17 13.59 7.60
C GLU A 181 8.72 12.46 6.64
N PRO A 182 9.66 11.66 6.09
CA PRO A 182 9.31 10.47 5.31
C PRO A 182 8.57 9.45 6.19
N LYS A 183 7.51 8.85 5.63
CA LYS A 183 6.67 7.85 6.32
C LYS A 183 6.50 6.61 5.43
N PRO A 184 7.58 5.88 5.11
CA PRO A 184 7.48 4.66 4.31
C PRO A 184 6.71 3.58 5.06
N ARG A 185 5.97 2.76 4.31
CA ARG A 185 5.39 1.53 4.83
C ARG A 185 6.51 0.56 5.21
N ASP A 186 6.34 -0.23 6.26
CA ASP A 186 7.33 -1.20 6.74
C ASP A 186 7.46 -2.46 5.85
N LEU A 187 6.99 -2.38 4.61
CA LEU A 187 6.91 -3.48 3.66
C LEU A 187 7.96 -3.35 2.56
N CYS A 188 8.66 -4.44 2.29
CA CYS A 188 9.48 -4.58 1.09
C CYS A 188 9.31 -5.95 0.46
N LEU A 189 9.52 -6.00 -0.85
CA LEU A 189 9.58 -7.25 -1.60
C LEU A 189 11.00 -7.81 -1.47
N VAL A 190 11.12 -9.13 -1.38
CA VAL A 190 12.42 -9.83 -1.32
C VAL A 190 12.47 -10.93 -2.38
N ASP A 191 13.61 -11.05 -3.04
CA ASP A 191 13.98 -12.24 -3.81
C ASP A 191 14.76 -13.20 -2.91
N PHE A 192 14.19 -14.37 -2.61
CA PHE A 192 14.81 -15.30 -1.66
C PHE A 192 16.13 -15.89 -2.17
N GLN A 193 16.37 -15.90 -3.48
CA GLN A 193 17.61 -16.41 -4.06
C GLN A 193 18.78 -15.43 -3.94
N THR A 194 18.50 -14.14 -4.11
CA THR A 194 19.55 -13.10 -4.17
C THR A 194 19.62 -12.24 -2.91
N LEU A 195 18.57 -12.25 -2.08
CA LEU A 195 18.36 -11.34 -0.96
C LEU A 195 18.38 -9.86 -1.38
N GLU A 196 18.06 -9.59 -2.63
CA GLU A 196 17.76 -8.23 -3.09
C GLU A 196 16.37 -7.82 -2.64
N LEU A 197 16.25 -6.55 -2.26
CA LEU A 197 15.00 -5.95 -1.81
C LEU A 197 14.47 -5.00 -2.89
N TYR A 198 13.15 -4.88 -2.96
CA TYR A 198 12.49 -3.95 -3.87
C TYR A 198 11.40 -3.18 -3.12
N SER A 199 11.23 -1.92 -3.51
CA SER A 199 10.27 -1.01 -2.88
C SER A 199 8.84 -1.45 -3.15
N LEU A 200 8.01 -1.43 -2.11
CA LEU A 200 6.55 -1.59 -2.21
C LEU A 200 5.82 -0.26 -1.97
N GLN A 201 6.56 0.85 -1.98
CA GLN A 201 6.01 2.19 -1.78
C GLN A 201 5.20 2.65 -3.01
N GLU A 202 4.35 3.65 -2.82
CA GLU A 202 3.27 4.02 -3.75
C GLU A 202 3.73 4.39 -5.17
N GLN A 203 4.96 4.90 -5.31
CA GLN A 203 5.50 5.30 -6.61
C GLN A 203 5.80 4.14 -7.57
N HIS A 204 5.76 2.89 -7.11
CA HIS A 204 6.08 1.72 -7.93
C HIS A 204 4.83 0.96 -8.37
N ALA A 205 4.75 0.64 -9.66
CA ALA A 205 3.61 -0.07 -10.24
C ALA A 205 3.93 -1.53 -10.61
N SER A 206 5.18 -1.85 -10.95
CA SER A 206 5.56 -3.20 -11.36
C SER A 206 7.07 -3.45 -11.37
N TYR A 207 7.45 -4.72 -11.29
CA TYR A 207 8.83 -5.19 -11.45
C TYR A 207 8.93 -6.39 -12.39
N TYR A 208 10.08 -6.49 -13.04
CA TYR A 208 10.59 -7.75 -13.57
C TYR A 208 11.76 -8.20 -12.70
N ILE A 209 11.60 -9.33 -12.03
CA ILE A 209 12.59 -9.89 -11.11
C ILE A 209 12.87 -11.30 -11.59
N ARG A 210 14.02 -11.49 -12.24
CA ARG A 210 14.36 -12.77 -12.90
C ARG A 210 13.22 -13.18 -13.84
N ASP A 211 12.68 -14.39 -13.69
CA ASP A 211 11.56 -14.92 -14.49
C ASP A 211 10.19 -14.56 -13.89
N TYR A 212 10.08 -13.53 -13.05
CA TYR A 212 8.84 -13.13 -12.39
C TYR A 212 8.44 -11.71 -12.79
N TYR A 213 7.16 -11.54 -13.10
CA TYR A 213 6.52 -10.23 -13.21
C TYR A 213 5.68 -9.98 -11.96
N VAL A 214 5.91 -8.84 -11.30
CA VAL A 214 5.17 -8.43 -10.10
C VAL A 214 4.45 -7.13 -10.41
N ARG A 215 3.13 -7.09 -10.23
CA ARG A 215 2.32 -5.86 -10.29
C ARG A 215 1.92 -5.43 -8.89
N LEU A 216 1.99 -4.13 -8.64
CA LEU A 216 1.57 -3.49 -7.41
C LEU A 216 0.38 -2.58 -7.71
N ASP A 217 -0.69 -2.75 -6.95
CA ASP A 217 -1.89 -1.93 -7.01
C ASP A 217 -2.14 -1.36 -5.60
N GLN A 218 -1.87 -0.07 -5.41
CA GLN A 218 -2.08 0.59 -4.11
C GLN A 218 -3.56 0.90 -3.89
N THR A 219 -3.99 0.83 -2.63
CA THR A 219 -5.35 1.15 -2.20
C THR A 219 -5.30 2.13 -1.03
N GLU A 220 -6.43 2.73 -0.67
CA GLU A 220 -6.50 3.72 0.42
C GLU A 220 -5.97 3.15 1.76
N ASP A 221 -6.30 1.88 2.06
CA ASP A 221 -5.99 1.24 3.35
C ASP A 221 -5.02 0.04 3.21
N GLY A 222 -4.27 -0.05 2.11
CA GLY A 222 -3.50 -1.25 1.82
C GLY A 222 -2.88 -1.32 0.43
N MET A 223 -2.48 -2.51 0.02
CA MET A 223 -2.03 -2.78 -1.34
C MET A 223 -2.42 -4.18 -1.80
N GLU A 224 -2.45 -4.37 -3.10
CA GLU A 224 -2.56 -5.67 -3.74
C GLU A 224 -1.31 -5.92 -4.59
N VAL A 225 -0.72 -7.09 -4.40
CA VAL A 225 0.47 -7.56 -5.12
C VAL A 225 0.08 -8.79 -5.92
N GLU A 226 0.32 -8.77 -7.23
CA GLU A 226 0.13 -9.92 -8.10
C GLU A 226 1.49 -10.32 -8.69
N ALA A 227 1.96 -11.52 -8.36
CA ALA A 227 3.19 -12.08 -8.90
C ALA A 227 2.88 -13.22 -9.87
N VAL A 228 3.53 -13.20 -11.03
CA VAL A 228 3.31 -14.15 -12.13
C VAL A 228 4.66 -14.67 -12.63
N TYR A 229 4.79 -15.99 -12.77
CA TYR A 229 5.91 -16.60 -13.47
C TYR A 229 5.83 -16.29 -14.97
N ALA A 230 6.81 -15.53 -15.45
CA ALA A 230 6.89 -14.95 -16.78
C ALA A 230 8.33 -15.06 -17.33
N PRO A 231 8.80 -16.28 -17.67
CA PRO A 231 10.18 -16.50 -18.13
C PRO A 231 10.45 -15.88 -19.50
N GLU A 232 11.72 -15.54 -19.74
CA GLU A 232 12.16 -15.04 -21.04
C GLU A 232 11.90 -16.06 -22.16
N ARG A 233 11.41 -15.59 -23.31
CA ARG A 233 11.22 -16.43 -24.50
C ARG A 233 12.59 -16.69 -25.14
N LYS A 234 13.00 -17.96 -25.18
CA LYS A 234 14.19 -18.43 -25.90
C LYS A 234 13.89 -18.74 -27.36
#